data_AF-A0A0F3MZU4-F1
#
_entry.id   AF-A0A0F3MZU4-F1
#
_cell.length_a   1.000
_cell.length_b   1.000
_cell.length_c   1.000
_cell.angle_alpha   90.00
_cell.angle_beta   90.00
_cell.angle_gamma   90.00
#
_symmetry.space_group_name_H-M   'P 1'
#
loop_
_entity.id
_entity.type
_entity.pdbx_description
1 polymer ?
#
loop_
_entity_poly.entity_id
_entity_poly.type
_entity_poly.pdbx_seq_one_letter_code
_entity_poly.pdbx_strand_id
1 'polypeptide(L)'
;MNKWQLHEAKNKLSNIIDIAMHGTPQCITKRGEEAVVIISIKDYKQLTKQKPDFKEYLLSIPKTDNLDIRRAKGYARDFEL
;
A
#
# COMPACT_ATOMS: atom_id res chain seq x y z
N MET A 1 -10.28 12.10 3.35
CA MET A 1 -9.20 13.01 2.91
C MET A 1 -9.76 14.42 2.92
N ASN A 2 -9.25 15.29 3.80
CA ASN A 2 -9.72 16.68 3.85
C ASN A 2 -9.05 17.49 2.74
N LYS A 3 -9.77 18.49 2.24
CA LYS A 3 -9.28 19.43 1.21
C LYS A 3 -9.14 20.82 1.82
N TRP A 4 -8.00 21.45 1.59
CA TRP A 4 -7.65 22.75 2.15
C TRP A 4 -7.30 23.70 1.00
N GLN A 5 -7.92 24.89 0.95
CA GLN A 5 -7.41 25.90 0.03
C GLN A 5 -6.00 26.33 0.48
N LEU A 6 -5.11 26.61 -0.47
CA LEU A 6 -3.70 26.95 -0.19
C LEU A 6 -3.53 28.05 0.88
N HIS A 7 -4.42 29.04 0.89
CA HIS A 7 -4.37 30.13 1.86
C HIS A 7 -4.76 29.67 3.29
N GLU A 8 -5.71 28.75 3.42
CA GLU A 8 -6.08 28.14 4.71
C GLU A 8 -4.98 27.21 5.21
N ALA A 9 -4.40 26.42 4.29
CA ALA A 9 -3.33 25.48 4.59
C ALA A 9 -2.10 26.18 5.17
N LYS A 10 -1.77 27.39 4.67
CA LYS A 10 -0.66 28.20 5.20
C LYS A 10 -0.83 28.51 6.69
N ASN A 11 -2.04 28.80 7.15
CA ASN A 11 -2.32 29.17 8.54
C ASN A 11 -2.49 27.94 9.46
N LYS A 12 -2.76 26.76 8.89
CA LYS A 12 -3.04 25.52 9.63
C LYS A 12 -2.00 24.42 9.36
N LEU A 13 -0.83 24.79 8.84
CA LEU A 13 0.13 23.82 8.30
C LEU A 13 0.56 22.79 9.36
N SER A 14 0.83 23.21 10.59
CA SER A 14 1.23 22.30 11.67
C SER A 14 0.16 21.23 11.94
N ASN A 15 -1.10 21.62 12.09
CA ASN A 15 -2.20 20.68 12.30
C ASN A 15 -2.43 19.75 11.09
N ILE A 16 -2.25 20.27 9.87
CA ILE A 16 -2.34 19.46 8.64
C ILE A 16 -1.24 18.40 8.63
N ILE A 17 -0.02 18.75 9.04
CA ILE A 17 1.11 17.81 9.16
C ILE A 17 0.81 16.76 10.24
N ASP A 18 0.30 17.15 11.41
CA ASP A 18 -0.03 16.21 12.49
C ASP A 18 -1.08 15.18 12.03
N ILE A 19 -2.14 15.63 11.36
CA ILE A 19 -3.17 14.73 10.82
C ILE A 19 -2.58 13.79 9.75
N ALA A 20 -1.69 14.29 8.89
CA ALA A 20 -1.00 13.47 7.89
C ALA A 20 -0.06 12.44 8.54
N MET A 21 0.60 12.79 9.65
CA MET A 21 1.43 11.87 10.43
C MET A 21 0.62 10.77 11.13
N HIS A 22 -0.64 11.04 11.46
CA HIS A 22 -1.60 10.04 11.96
C HIS A 22 -2.18 9.14 10.85
N GLY A 23 -1.62 9.18 9.64
CA GLY A 23 -1.98 8.28 8.55
C GLY A 23 -3.21 8.72 7.74
N THR A 24 -3.65 9.96 7.90
CA THR A 24 -4.76 10.52 7.09
C THR A 24 -4.23 11.50 6.06
N PRO A 25 -4.21 11.17 4.75
CA PRO A 25 -3.77 12.08 3.70
C PRO A 25 -4.55 13.40 3.68
N GLN A 26 -3.85 14.50 3.42
CA GLN A 26 -4.40 15.84 3.34
C GLN A 26 -4.19 16.42 1.94
N CYS A 27 -5.24 16.91 1.30
CA CYS A 27 -5.16 17.50 -0.04
C CYS A 27 -5.14 19.04 0.08
N ILE A 28 -4.19 19.68 -0.61
CA ILE A 28 -4.18 21.13 -0.78
C ILE A 28 -4.63 21.47 -2.19
N THR A 29 -5.59 22.39 -2.30
CA THR A 29 -6.10 22.90 -3.56
C THR A 29 -5.58 24.30 -3.84
N LYS A 30 -5.36 24.62 -5.12
CA LYS A 30 -4.98 25.96 -5.59
C LYS A 30 -5.98 26.40 -6.65
N ARG A 31 -6.73 27.48 -6.36
CA ARG A 31 -7.81 27.99 -7.23
C ARG A 31 -8.91 26.95 -7.48
N GLY A 32 -9.30 26.20 -6.45
CA GLY A 32 -10.33 25.16 -6.55
C GLY A 32 -9.85 23.80 -7.03
N GLU A 33 -8.71 23.73 -7.72
CA GLU A 33 -8.14 22.49 -8.25
C GLU A 33 -7.21 21.78 -7.26
N GLU A 34 -7.22 20.45 -7.25
CA GLU A 34 -6.30 19.64 -6.46
C GLU A 34 -4.86 19.84 -6.93
N ALA A 35 -3.98 20.32 -6.06
CA ALA A 35 -2.62 20.69 -6.41
C ALA A 35 -1.57 19.73 -5.84
N VAL A 36 -1.68 19.41 -4.55
CA VAL A 36 -0.75 18.49 -3.87
C VAL A 36 -1.46 17.69 -2.78
N VAL A 37 -0.86 16.56 -2.40
CA VAL A 37 -1.28 15.74 -1.26
C VAL A 37 -0.11 15.63 -0.28
N ILE A 38 -0.39 15.84 1.01
CA ILE A 38 0.54 15.64 2.12
C ILE A 38 0.23 14.30 2.78
N ILE A 39 1.26 13.48 2.92
CA ILE A 39 1.25 12.19 3.63
C ILE A 39 2.49 12.07 4.51
N SER A 40 2.46 11.17 5.49
CA SER A 40 3.64 10.88 6.29
C SER A 40 4.77 10.29 5.43
N ILE A 41 6.03 10.51 5.85
CA ILE A 41 7.18 9.90 5.16
C ILE A 41 7.13 8.36 5.20
N LYS A 42 6.52 7.78 6.25
CA LYS A 42 6.31 6.35 6.38
C LYS A 42 5.40 5.83 5.25
N ASP A 43 4.28 6.50 5.03
CA ASP A 43 3.31 6.12 3.99
C ASP A 43 3.90 6.36 2.60
N TYR A 44 4.60 7.49 2.40
CA TYR A 44 5.30 7.76 1.14
C TYR A 44 6.32 6.67 0.81
N LYS A 45 7.14 6.25 1.77
CA LYS A 45 8.10 5.16 1.59
C LYS A 45 7.41 3.83 1.29
N GLN A 46 6.27 3.55 1.91
CA GLN A 46 5.52 2.32 1.64
C GLN A 46 4.89 2.32 0.24
N LEU A 47 4.40 3.47 -0.22
CA LEU A 47 3.83 3.65 -1.56
C LEU A 47 4.89 3.58 -2.66
N THR A 48 6.07 4.18 -2.41
CA THR A 48 7.17 4.24 -3.39
C THR A 48 8.14 3.07 -3.28
N LYS A 49 7.98 2.19 -2.29
CA LYS A 49 8.76 0.96 -2.18
C LYS A 49 8.59 0.16 -3.46
N GLN A 50 9.69 -0.09 -4.17
CA GLN A 50 9.70 -1.02 -5.29
C GLN A 50 9.24 -2.37 -4.76
N LYS A 51 8.08 -2.80 -5.24
CA LYS A 51 7.61 -4.17 -5.03
C LYS A 51 8.32 -5.02 -6.07
N PRO A 52 8.82 -6.21 -5.71
CA PRO A 52 9.27 -7.16 -6.70
C PRO A 52 8.15 -7.35 -7.73
N ASP A 53 8.52 -7.53 -8.98
CA ASP A 53 7.53 -7.91 -9.97
C ASP A 53 6.85 -9.23 -9.53
N PHE A 54 5.66 -9.51 -10.06
CA PHE A 54 4.92 -10.69 -9.62
C PHE A 54 5.70 -12.00 -9.81
N LYS A 55 6.48 -12.12 -10.89
CA LYS A 55 7.36 -13.26 -11.14
C LYS A 55 8.52 -13.31 -10.15
N GLU A 56 9.21 -12.19 -9.89
CA GLU A 56 10.27 -12.10 -8.87
C GLU A 56 9.75 -12.49 -7.49
N TYR A 57 8.54 -12.06 -7.13
CA TYR A 57 7.89 -12.44 -5.88
C TYR A 57 7.62 -13.94 -5.81
N LEU A 58 7.06 -14.53 -6.87
CA LEU A 58 6.83 -15.98 -6.95
C LEU A 58 8.13 -16.79 -6.88
N LEU A 59 9.21 -16.28 -7.45
CA LEU A 59 10.53 -16.92 -7.38
C LEU A 59 11.25 -16.71 -6.04
N SER A 60 10.81 -15.73 -5.24
CA SER A 60 11.38 -15.42 -3.91
C SER A 60 10.91 -16.36 -2.80
N ILE A 61 9.94 -17.25 -3.07
CA ILE A 61 9.45 -18.22 -2.09
C ILE A 61 10.59 -19.17 -1.64
N PRO A 62 10.53 -19.71 -0.41
CA PRO A 62 11.50 -20.71 0.04
C PRO A 62 11.64 -21.82 -0.98
N LYS A 63 12.88 -22.08 -1.40
CA LYS A 63 13.15 -23.10 -2.42
C LYS A 63 12.63 -24.46 -1.95
N THR A 64 11.81 -25.08 -2.78
CA THR A 64 11.21 -26.39 -2.53
C THR A 64 12.14 -27.53 -2.92
N ASP A 65 13.46 -27.31 -2.87
CA ASP A 65 14.48 -28.27 -3.32
C ASP A 65 14.37 -29.60 -2.56
N ASN A 66 13.85 -29.54 -1.32
CA ASN A 66 13.61 -30.70 -0.46
C ASN A 66 12.11 -31.08 -0.32
N LEU A 67 11.23 -30.53 -1.17
CA LEU A 67 9.81 -30.88 -1.15
C LEU A 67 9.59 -32.17 -1.95
N ASP A 68 8.97 -33.18 -1.32
CA ASP A 68 8.53 -34.36 -2.06
C ASP A 68 7.31 -33.99 -2.93
N ILE A 69 7.57 -33.70 -4.21
CA ILE A 69 6.56 -33.36 -5.22
C ILE A 69 5.90 -34.61 -5.84
N ARG A 70 6.16 -35.81 -5.32
CA ARG A 70 5.50 -37.01 -5.81
C ARG A 70 4.00 -36.90 -5.57
N ARG A 71 3.24 -37.27 -6.59
CA ARG A 71 1.79 -37.40 -6.49
C ARG A 71 1.47 -38.37 -5.35
N ALA A 72 0.75 -37.90 -4.34
CA ALA A 72 0.24 -38.74 -3.27
C ALA A 72 -0.58 -39.88 -3.90
N LYS A 73 -0.15 -41.13 -3.67
CA LYS A 73 -0.93 -42.31 -4.03
C LYS A 73 -1.98 -42.51 -2.94
N GLY A 74 -3.17 -41.97 -3.18
CA GLY A 74 -4.34 -42.14 -2.33
C GLY A 74 -5.59 -42.14 -3.19
N TYR A 75 -6.61 -42.84 -2.72
CA TYR A 75 -7.94 -42.76 -3.32
C TYR A 75 -8.52 -41.38 -3.00
N ALA A 76 -9.21 -40.78 -3.96
CA ALA A 76 -10.02 -39.60 -3.68
C ALA A 76 -11.07 -39.98 -2.63
N ARG A 77 -11.42 -39.04 -1.74
CA ARG A 77 -12.56 -39.24 -0.86
C ARG A 77 -13.82 -39.31 -1.71
N ASP A 78 -14.73 -40.20 -1.37
CA ASP A 78 -16.06 -40.24 -1.98
C ASP A 78 -16.72 -38.86 -1.81
N PHE A 79 -17.29 -38.34 -2.89
CA PHE A 79 -18.09 -37.12 -2.90
C PHE A 79 -19.33 -37.36 -3.76
N GLU A 80 -20.49 -36.92 -3.27
CA GLU A 80 -21.76 -36.96 -4.01
C GLU A 80 -21.88 -35.68 -4.86
N LEU A 81 -22.36 -35.83 -6.09
CA LEU A 81 -22.58 -34.75 -7.07
C LEU A 81 -24.01 -34.20 -6.97
#